data_AF-A0A9W8AJD1-F1
#
_entry.id   AF-A0A9W8AJD1-F1
#
_cell.length_a   1.000
_cell.length_b   1.000
_cell.length_c   1.000
_cell.angle_alpha   90.00
_cell.angle_beta   90.00
_cell.angle_gamma   90.00
#
_symmetry.space_group_name_H-M   'P 1'
#
loop_
_entity.id
_entity.type
_entity.pdbx_description
1 polymer ?
#
loop_
_entity_poly.entity_id
_entity_poly.type
_entity_poly.pdbx_seq_one_letter_code
_entity_poly.pdbx_strand_id
1 'polypeptide(L)'
;MEAMKKIKEGGMRFDKVAEQYSEDKAKAGGHLGWMARGSMVGPFQDAAFALTPSTCDAPILTDPPVKTVHGYHIIMVEGRK
;
A
#
# COMPACT_ATOMS: atom_id res chain seq x y z
N MET A 1 12.59 -5.61 -4.59
CA MET A 1 11.87 -4.42 -5.13
C MET A 1 11.11 -4.76 -6.43
N GLU A 2 10.63 -5.99 -6.59
CA GLU A 2 9.97 -6.43 -7.82
C GLU A 2 8.51 -5.98 -7.88
N ALA A 3 7.79 -6.06 -6.76
CA ALA A 3 6.40 -5.60 -6.64
C ALA A 3 6.21 -4.15 -7.07
N MET A 4 7.04 -3.23 -6.56
CA MET A 4 6.96 -1.81 -6.90
C MET A 4 7.21 -1.54 -8.39
N LYS A 5 8.16 -2.28 -8.98
CA LYS A 5 8.49 -2.20 -10.41
C LYS A 5 7.31 -2.66 -11.27
N LYS A 6 6.64 -3.75 -10.87
CA LYS A 6 5.44 -4.26 -11.58
C LYS A 6 4.29 -3.25 -11.59
N ILE A 7 4.15 -2.45 -10.53
CA ILE A 7 3.11 -1.41 -10.47
C ILE A 7 3.53 -0.20 -11.31
N LYS A 8 4.72 0.36 -11.07
CA LYS A 8 5.16 1.62 -11.70
C LYS A 8 5.50 1.48 -13.17
N GLU A 9 6.20 0.42 -13.55
CA GLU A 9 6.67 0.22 -14.93
C GLU A 9 5.79 -0.74 -15.70
N GLY A 10 5.27 -1.77 -15.03
CA GLY A 10 4.43 -2.80 -15.65
C GLY A 10 2.97 -2.39 -15.81
N GLY A 11 2.53 -1.29 -15.19
CA GLY A 11 1.13 -0.86 -15.17
C GLY A 11 0.19 -1.89 -14.54
N MET A 12 0.72 -2.81 -13.73
CA MET A 12 -0.10 -3.82 -13.08
C MET A 12 -0.89 -3.19 -11.95
N ARG A 13 -2.18 -3.51 -11.87
CA ARG A 13 -3.05 -3.05 -10.79
C ARG A 13 -2.49 -3.42 -9.42
N PHE A 14 -2.64 -2.51 -8.46
CA PHE A 14 -2.10 -2.69 -7.11
C PHE A 14 -2.63 -3.95 -6.42
N ASP A 15 -3.94 -4.22 -6.52
CA ASP A 15 -4.57 -5.39 -5.93
C ASP A 15 -3.95 -6.70 -6.44
N LYS A 16 -3.59 -6.76 -7.72
CA LYS A 16 -2.95 -7.93 -8.35
C LYS A 16 -1.51 -8.12 -7.93
N VAL A 17 -0.78 -7.04 -7.72
CA VAL A 17 0.57 -7.11 -7.18
C VAL A 17 0.52 -7.51 -5.69
N ALA A 18 -0.44 -6.99 -4.93
CA ALA A 18 -0.62 -7.37 -3.53
C ALA A 18 -1.04 -8.84 -3.40
N GLU A 19 -1.90 -9.37 -4.28
CA GLU A 19 -2.25 -10.80 -4.32
C GLU A 19 -1.03 -11.71 -4.51
N GLN A 20 -0.02 -11.26 -5.26
CA GLN A 20 1.16 -12.06 -5.60
C GLN A 20 2.33 -11.89 -4.64
N TYR A 21 2.54 -10.68 -4.12
CA TYR A 21 3.74 -10.32 -3.38
C TYR A 21 3.50 -9.91 -1.93
N SER A 22 2.25 -9.63 -1.53
CA SER A 22 1.97 -9.26 -0.14
C SER A 22 2.02 -10.49 0.75
N GLU A 23 2.66 -10.37 1.91
CA GLU A 23 2.61 -11.37 2.98
C GLU A 23 1.41 -11.14 3.92
N ASP A 24 0.79 -9.96 3.86
CA ASP A 24 -0.41 -9.61 4.61
C ASP A 24 -1.61 -9.37 3.69
N LYS A 25 -2.77 -9.91 4.05
CA LYS A 25 -4.04 -9.77 3.30
C LYS A 25 -3.93 -10.00 1.78
N ALA A 26 -3.01 -10.86 1.33
CA ALA A 26 -2.77 -11.14 -0.09
C ALA A 26 -4.05 -11.55 -0.82
N LYS A 27 -4.83 -12.47 -0.23
CA LYS A 27 -6.10 -12.95 -0.80
C LYS A 27 -7.18 -11.87 -0.95
N ALA A 28 -7.02 -10.73 -0.30
CA ALA A 28 -7.91 -9.57 -0.40
C ALA A 28 -7.28 -8.43 -1.22
N GLY A 29 -6.23 -8.70 -2.00
CA GLY A 29 -5.52 -7.67 -2.77
C GLY A 29 -4.85 -6.62 -1.91
N GLY A 30 -4.46 -6.96 -0.67
CA GLY A 30 -3.87 -6.01 0.27
C GLY A 30 -4.85 -4.97 0.83
N HIS A 31 -6.16 -5.15 0.62
CA HIS A 31 -7.17 -4.21 1.11
C HIS A 31 -7.36 -4.35 2.62
N LEU A 32 -6.95 -3.30 3.36
CA LEU A 32 -7.06 -3.20 4.81
C LEU A 32 -8.40 -2.59 5.28
N GLY A 33 -9.16 -1.97 4.37
CA GLY A 33 -10.39 -1.24 4.71
C GLY A 33 -10.12 0.11 5.40
N TRP A 34 -11.16 0.66 6.03
CA TRP A 34 -11.07 1.94 6.73
C TRP A 34 -10.29 1.79 8.04
N MET A 35 -9.15 2.48 8.11
CA MET A 35 -8.30 2.49 9.30
C MET A 35 -8.43 3.82 10.04
N ALA A 36 -8.68 3.75 11.34
CA ALA A 36 -8.73 4.93 12.20
C ALA A 36 -7.32 5.37 12.60
N ARG A 37 -7.14 6.66 12.90
CA ARG A 37 -5.89 7.13 13.49
C ARG A 37 -5.65 6.42 14.83
N GLY A 38 -4.46 5.86 15.00
CA GLY A 38 -4.04 5.07 16.15
C GLY A 38 -4.16 3.56 15.96
N SER A 39 -4.79 3.07 14.88
CA SER A 39 -4.92 1.62 14.61
C SER A 39 -3.76 1.03 13.81
N MET A 40 -2.79 1.84 13.39
CA MET A 40 -1.64 1.43 12.58
C MET A 40 -0.33 1.85 13.27
N VAL A 41 0.75 1.12 12.98
CA VAL A 41 2.09 1.48 13.47
C VAL A 41 2.50 2.85 12.94
N GLY A 42 3.17 3.65 13.78
CA GLY A 42 3.49 5.07 13.50
C GLY A 42 4.01 5.33 12.08
N PRO A 43 5.09 4.65 11.63
CA PRO A 43 5.64 4.89 10.29
C PRO A 43 4.66 4.55 9.16
N PHE A 44 3.86 3.49 9.32
CA PHE A 44 2.84 3.12 8.33
C PHE A 44 1.74 4.18 8.29
N GLN A 45 1.28 4.59 9.47
CA GLN A 45 0.23 5.59 9.61
C GLN A 45 0.63 6.91 8.97
N ASP A 46 1.82 7.43 9.32
CA ASP A 46 2.28 8.73 8.85
C ASP A 46 2.41 8.75 7.33
N ALA A 47 2.94 7.66 6.76
CA ALA A 47 3.02 7.50 5.32
C ALA A 47 1.64 7.38 4.66
N ALA A 48 0.71 6.63 5.23
CA ALA A 48 -0.66 6.54 4.72
C ALA A 48 -1.37 7.90 4.73
N PHE A 49 -1.24 8.69 5.81
CA PHE A 49 -1.85 10.02 5.88
C PHE A 49 -1.19 11.07 4.97
N ALA A 50 0.10 10.90 4.66
CA ALA A 50 0.83 11.76 3.73
C ALA A 50 0.48 11.49 2.26
N LEU A 51 -0.07 10.31 1.94
CA LEU A 51 -0.49 9.98 0.59
C LEU A 51 -1.80 10.67 0.22
N THR A 52 -1.88 11.07 -1.06
CA THR A 52 -3.13 11.49 -1.68
C THR A 52 -3.95 10.24 -2.03
N PRO A 53 -5.27 10.23 -1.76
CA PRO A 53 -6.14 9.15 -2.20
C PRO A 53 -6.04 8.91 -3.71
N SER A 54 -6.03 7.64 -4.11
CA SER A 54 -5.85 7.18 -5.49
C SER A 54 -6.59 5.85 -5.72
N THR A 55 -6.42 5.23 -6.89
CA THR A 55 -7.14 4.00 -7.23
C THR A 55 -6.18 2.86 -7.57
N CYS A 56 -6.67 1.62 -7.53
CA CYS A 56 -5.88 0.44 -7.93
C CYS A 56 -5.34 0.49 -9.37
N ASP A 57 -6.01 1.22 -10.27
CA ASP A 57 -5.59 1.41 -11.67
C ASP A 57 -4.53 2.51 -11.84
N ALA A 58 -4.61 3.56 -11.03
CA ALA A 58 -3.66 4.68 -11.04
C ALA A 58 -3.19 4.99 -9.61
N PRO A 59 -2.39 4.09 -9.01
CA PRO A 59 -2.09 4.17 -7.59
C PRO A 59 -0.99 5.20 -7.30
N ILE A 60 -1.22 6.02 -6.28
CA ILE A 60 -0.18 6.85 -5.66
C ILE A 60 0.38 6.07 -4.48
N LEU A 61 1.65 5.71 -4.60
CA LEU A 61 2.33 4.80 -3.68
C LEU A 61 3.40 5.51 -2.86
N THR A 62 3.71 4.95 -1.69
CA THR A 62 4.94 5.30 -0.98
C THR A 62 6.18 4.95 -1.80
N ASP A 63 7.03 5.93 -2.04
CA ASP A 63 8.34 5.75 -2.64
C ASP A 63 9.39 6.60 -1.90
N PRO A 64 10.35 5.99 -1.19
CA PRO A 64 10.63 4.54 -1.07
C PRO A 64 9.59 3.76 -0.20
N PRO A 65 9.64 2.40 -0.20
CA PRO A 65 8.81 1.59 0.70
C PRO A 65 9.04 1.92 2.18
N VAL A 66 7.96 1.88 2.96
CA VAL A 66 7.97 2.23 4.38
C VAL A 66 8.47 1.05 5.20
N LYS A 67 9.52 1.26 5.98
CA LYS A 67 10.03 0.25 6.91
C LYS A 67 9.29 0.33 8.25
N THR A 68 8.74 -0.80 8.70
CA THR A 68 8.14 -0.95 10.02
C THR A 68 8.75 -2.16 10.74
N VAL A 69 8.26 -2.46 11.95
CA VAL A 69 8.62 -3.68 12.69
C VAL A 69 8.19 -4.96 11.97
N HIS A 70 7.21 -4.88 11.06
CA HIS A 70 6.72 -6.02 10.28
C HIS A 70 7.43 -6.21 8.93
N GLY A 71 8.35 -5.31 8.57
CA GLY A 71 9.09 -5.37 7.30
C GLY A 71 8.89 -4.12 6.46
N TYR A 72 8.83 -4.28 5.13
CA TYR A 72 8.67 -3.18 4.18
C TYR A 72 7.26 -3.17 3.60
N HIS A 73 6.66 -1.98 3.56
CA HIS A 73 5.31 -1.78 3.09
C HIS A 73 5.28 -0.82 1.91
N ILE A 74 4.57 -1.19 0.86
CA ILE A 74 4.16 -0.30 -0.20
C ILE A 74 2.71 0.05 0.09
N ILE A 75 2.43 1.32 0.35
CA ILE A 75 1.11 1.77 0.82
C ILE A 75 0.44 2.55 -0.29
N MET A 76 -0.87 2.35 -0.43
CA MET A 76 -1.79 3.16 -1.21
C MET A 76 -3.01 3.49 -0.35
N VAL A 77 -3.65 4.63 -0.61
CA VAL A 77 -4.88 5.04 0.06
C VAL A 77 -5.97 5.22 -0.98
N GLU A 78 -7.14 4.59 -0.78
CA GLU A 78 -8.30 4.75 -1.66
C GLU A 78 -9.23 5.89 -1.22
N GLY A 79 -9.21 6.25 0.06
CA GLY A 79 -10.06 7.29 0.62
C GLY A 79 -9.56 7.80 1.97
N ARG A 80 -9.91 9.06 2.29
CA ARG A 80 -9.60 9.70 3.57
C ARG A 80 -10.84 10.43 4.10
N LYS A 81 -11.11 10.29 5.39
CA LYS A 81 -12.23 10.93 6.08
C LYS A 81 -11.75 11.53 7.40
#